data_AF-A0A6I3DEJ1-F1
#
_entry.id   AF-A0A6I3DEJ1-F1
#
_cell.length_a   1.000
_cell.length_b   1.000
_cell.length_c   1.000
_cell.angle_alpha   90.00
_cell.angle_beta   90.00
_cell.angle_gamma   90.00
#
_symmetry.space_group_name_H-M   'P 1'
#
loop_
_entity.id
_entity.type
_entity.pdbx_description
1 polymer ?
#
loop_
_entity_poly.entity_id
_entity_poly.type
_entity_poly.pdbx_seq_one_letter_code
_entity_poly.pdbx_strand_id
1 'polypeptide(L)'
;MSIWTPAGEHTPEPESDSPTQNGLESSAAPGGFDEEPMTEAEMAEMREMLAEVVATPVVAFLAQHAAQIHELALVHLSTASERGHVAISQAELAIDALGGIVEALGDRLGAASVPLREALAQVRVAFVQIAGEVEAQSAADAENS
;
A
#
# COMPACT_ATOMS: atom_id res chain seq x y z
N MET A 1 6.05 23.95 10.43
CA MET A 1 5.65 24.18 9.03
C MET A 1 4.15 24.04 8.97
N SER A 2 3.43 25.11 8.64
CA SER A 2 1.97 25.07 8.50
C SER A 2 1.63 24.38 7.19
N ILE A 3 0.89 23.27 7.28
CA ILE A 3 0.22 22.67 6.12
C ILE A 3 -0.98 23.56 5.81
N TRP A 4 -0.96 24.12 4.60
CA TRP A 4 -2.07 24.88 4.03
C TRP A 4 -2.85 23.94 3.10
N THR A 5 -4.16 23.81 3.32
CA THR A 5 -5.11 23.27 2.32
C THR A 5 -6.13 24.34 1.98
N PRO A 6 -6.24 24.76 0.70
CA PRO A 6 -7.20 25.76 0.26
C PRO A 6 -8.59 25.14 0.08
N ALA A 7 -9.22 24.76 1.20
CA ALA A 7 -10.65 24.55 1.40
C ALA A 7 -10.86 24.53 2.92
N GLY A 8 -11.79 25.34 3.43
CA GLY A 8 -11.89 25.75 4.84
C GLY A 8 -11.88 24.62 5.88
N GLU A 9 -11.35 24.95 7.05
CA GLU A 9 -11.28 24.09 8.23
C GLU A 9 -12.69 23.73 8.74
N HIS A 10 -13.10 22.46 8.59
CA HIS A 10 -14.15 21.88 9.42
C HIS A 10 -13.58 21.58 10.80
N THR A 11 -13.86 22.44 11.78
CA THR A 11 -13.68 22.10 13.20
C THR A 11 -14.94 21.36 13.66
N PRO A 12 -14.87 20.07 14.04
CA PRO A 12 -16.01 19.44 14.71
C PRO A 12 -16.21 20.10 16.08
N GLU A 13 -17.38 20.69 16.32
CA GLU A 13 -17.77 21.23 17.62
C GLU A 13 -17.88 20.09 18.65
N PRO A 14 -17.36 20.26 19.89
CA PRO A 14 -17.49 19.24 20.91
C PRO A 14 -18.94 19.09 21.38
N GLU A 15 -19.37 17.85 21.39
CA GLU A 15 -20.69 17.37 21.78
C GLU A 15 -21.08 17.88 23.17
N SER A 16 -22.18 18.63 23.25
CA SER A 16 -22.79 19.04 24.52
C SER A 16 -23.72 17.94 25.00
N ASP A 17 -23.27 17.27 26.06
CA ASP A 17 -23.96 16.20 26.76
C ASP A 17 -25.20 16.72 27.52
N SER A 18 -26.39 16.19 27.26
CA SER A 18 -27.42 15.94 28.28
C SER A 18 -28.60 15.09 27.78
N PRO A 19 -29.19 14.24 28.65
CA PRO A 19 -29.90 13.01 28.24
C PRO A 19 -31.43 13.12 28.36
N THR A 20 -32.17 12.37 27.54
CA THR A 20 -33.30 11.50 27.96
C THR A 20 -33.91 10.78 26.76
N GLN A 21 -34.04 9.47 26.94
CA GLN A 21 -34.62 8.48 26.04
C GLN A 21 -36.10 8.75 25.75
N ASN A 22 -36.52 8.51 24.50
CA ASN A 22 -37.66 7.64 24.23
C ASN A 22 -37.49 7.05 22.84
N GLY A 23 -37.31 5.72 22.80
CA GLY A 23 -37.29 4.98 21.56
C GLY A 23 -38.64 5.04 20.85
N LEU A 24 -38.59 4.88 19.53
CA LEU A 24 -39.35 3.90 18.77
C LEU A 24 -38.84 3.99 17.33
N GLU A 25 -38.32 2.85 16.85
CA GLU A 25 -38.27 2.48 15.43
C GLU A 25 -37.32 3.29 14.52
N SER A 26 -36.04 2.93 14.54
CA SER A 26 -35.28 2.92 13.29
C SER A 26 -34.67 1.54 13.14
N SER A 27 -35.31 0.72 12.31
CA SER A 27 -34.70 -0.46 11.72
C SER A 27 -33.53 0.01 10.86
N ALA A 28 -32.38 0.24 11.49
CA ALA A 28 -31.14 0.54 10.81
C ALA A 28 -30.67 -0.72 10.08
N ALA A 29 -31.16 -0.88 8.84
CA ALA A 29 -30.42 -1.64 7.85
C ALA A 29 -29.02 -1.00 7.72
N PRO A 30 -27.93 -1.77 7.77
CA PRO A 30 -26.61 -1.20 7.64
C PRO A 30 -26.40 -0.79 6.17
N GLY A 31 -26.23 0.52 5.94
CA GLY A 31 -25.55 1.05 4.76
C GLY A 31 -26.33 1.05 3.46
N GLY A 32 -27.40 1.84 3.38
CA GLY A 32 -27.75 2.48 2.12
C GLY A 32 -26.74 3.60 1.89
N PHE A 33 -25.72 3.38 1.08
CA PHE A 33 -25.00 4.50 0.49
C PHE A 33 -26.01 5.17 -0.45
N ASP A 34 -26.48 6.36 -0.10
CA ASP A 34 -27.13 7.25 -1.07
C ASP A 34 -26.03 7.62 -2.08
N GLU A 35 -25.82 6.77 -3.09
CA GLU A 35 -25.02 7.11 -4.27
C GLU A 35 -25.82 8.15 -5.05
N GLU A 36 -25.60 9.42 -4.74
CA GLU A 36 -26.10 10.50 -5.56
C GLU A 36 -25.66 10.26 -7.02
N PRO A 37 -26.57 10.39 -8.00
CA PRO A 37 -26.23 10.11 -9.38
C PRO A 37 -25.11 11.07 -9.82
N MET A 38 -24.00 10.47 -10.27
CA MET A 38 -22.85 11.21 -10.78
C MET A 38 -23.28 12.19 -11.87
N THR A 39 -22.86 13.44 -11.76
CA THR A 39 -23.22 14.52 -12.70
C THR A 39 -22.64 14.26 -14.10
N GLU A 40 -23.21 14.90 -15.14
CA GLU A 40 -22.66 14.78 -16.50
C GLU A 40 -21.21 15.26 -16.59
N ALA A 41 -20.83 16.26 -15.79
CA ALA A 41 -19.47 16.77 -15.73
C ALA A 41 -18.49 15.72 -15.18
N GLU A 42 -18.84 15.08 -14.05
CA GLU A 42 -18.04 14.00 -13.45
C GLU A 42 -17.97 12.77 -14.38
N MET A 43 -19.04 12.45 -15.10
CA MET A 43 -19.02 11.40 -16.13
C MET A 43 -18.09 11.74 -17.29
N ALA A 44 -18.03 13.00 -17.72
CA ALA A 44 -17.10 13.43 -18.75
C ALA A 44 -15.64 13.32 -18.29
N GLU A 45 -15.34 13.74 -17.07
CA GLU A 45 -14.02 13.63 -16.46
C GLU A 45 -13.56 12.17 -16.31
N MET A 46 -14.44 11.29 -15.81
CA MET A 46 -14.17 9.86 -15.71
C MET A 46 -13.86 9.23 -17.08
N ARG A 47 -14.59 9.61 -18.13
CA ARG A 47 -14.33 9.13 -19.49
C ARG A 47 -12.96 9.60 -20.01
N GLU A 48 -12.58 10.84 -19.73
CA GLU A 48 -11.27 11.39 -20.10
C GLU A 48 -10.14 10.63 -19.39
N MET A 49 -10.24 10.44 -18.07
CA MET A 49 -9.27 9.65 -17.30
C MET A 49 -9.13 8.22 -17.84
N LEU A 50 -10.25 7.54 -18.14
CA LEU A 50 -10.21 6.20 -18.72
C LEU A 50 -9.57 6.18 -20.10
N ALA A 51 -9.79 7.21 -20.92
CA ALA A 51 -9.15 7.33 -22.23
C ALA A 51 -7.63 7.45 -22.10
N GLU A 52 -7.13 8.21 -21.12
CA GLU A 52 -5.69 8.31 -20.82
C GLU A 52 -5.10 6.98 -20.36
N VAL A 53 -5.81 6.25 -19.49
CA VAL A 53 -5.39 4.92 -19.02
C VAL A 53 -5.28 3.95 -20.20
N VAL A 54 -6.26 3.93 -21.10
CA VAL A 54 -6.25 3.08 -22.30
C VAL A 54 -5.13 3.47 -23.27
N ALA A 55 -4.79 4.76 -23.37
CA ALA A 55 -3.69 5.24 -24.20
C ALA A 55 -2.31 4.88 -23.62
N THR A 56 -2.23 4.66 -22.31
CA THR A 56 -0.97 4.33 -21.63
C THR A 56 -0.61 2.85 -21.83
N PRO A 57 0.61 2.52 -22.30
CA PRO A 57 1.02 1.14 -22.44
C PRO A 57 0.96 0.38 -21.11
N VAL A 58 0.30 -0.79 -21.10
CA VAL A 58 0.16 -1.64 -19.89
C VAL A 58 1.50 -1.91 -19.20
N VAL A 59 2.58 -2.06 -19.99
CA VAL A 59 3.93 -2.28 -19.45
C VAL A 59 4.40 -1.15 -18.52
N ALA A 60 3.99 0.09 -18.76
CA ALA A 60 4.34 1.22 -17.91
C ALA A 60 3.68 1.10 -16.53
N PHE A 61 2.41 0.70 -16.48
CA PHE A 61 1.73 0.40 -15.21
C PHE A 61 2.39 -0.77 -14.50
N LEU A 62 2.67 -1.87 -15.19
CA LEU A 62 3.30 -3.04 -14.56
C LEU A 62 4.70 -2.72 -14.01
N ALA A 63 5.49 -1.91 -14.72
CA ALA A 63 6.78 -1.45 -14.24
C ALA A 63 6.64 -0.56 -12.99
N GLN A 64 5.66 0.34 -12.97
CA GLN A 64 5.36 1.18 -11.81
C GLN A 64 4.94 0.35 -10.59
N HIS A 65 4.06 -0.64 -10.78
CA HIS A 65 3.64 -1.51 -9.69
C HIS A 65 4.79 -2.39 -9.19
N ALA A 66 5.66 -2.88 -10.07
CA ALA A 66 6.87 -3.61 -9.66
C ALA A 66 7.79 -2.73 -8.81
N ALA A 67 8.00 -1.46 -9.18
CA ALA A 67 8.76 -0.51 -8.38
C ALA A 67 8.12 -0.27 -7.00
N GLN A 68 6.79 -0.11 -6.94
CA GLN A 68 6.05 0.05 -5.68
C GLN A 68 6.15 -1.20 -4.79
N ILE A 69 6.10 -2.41 -5.36
CA ILE A 69 6.29 -3.66 -4.61
C ILE A 69 7.71 -3.76 -4.05
N HIS A 70 8.72 -3.33 -4.81
CA HIS A 70 10.10 -3.24 -4.32
C HIS A 70 10.21 -2.29 -3.12
N GLU A 71 9.62 -1.09 -3.20
CA GLU A 71 9.58 -0.15 -2.08
C GLU A 71 8.85 -0.73 -0.86
N LEU A 72 7.74 -1.45 -1.08
CA LEU A 72 7.00 -2.12 -0.01
C LEU A 72 7.87 -3.16 0.72
N ALA A 73 8.66 -3.94 -0.01
CA ALA A 73 9.61 -4.89 0.58
C ALA A 73 10.66 -4.17 1.45
N LEU A 74 11.23 -3.06 0.94
CA LEU A 74 12.21 -2.27 1.68
C LEU A 74 11.65 -1.65 2.97
N VAL A 75 10.41 -1.16 2.94
CA VAL A 75 9.74 -0.62 4.14
C VAL A 75 9.55 -1.72 5.19
N HIS A 76 9.15 -2.92 4.80
CA HIS A 76 9.03 -4.01 5.77
C HIS A 76 10.40 -4.41 6.34
N LEU A 77 11.43 -4.52 5.49
CA LEU A 77 12.79 -4.80 5.94
C LEU A 77 13.34 -3.74 6.91
N SER A 78 13.05 -2.45 6.68
CA SER A 78 13.52 -1.39 7.57
C SER A 78 12.87 -1.43 8.96
N THR A 79 11.68 -2.03 9.08
CA THR A 79 10.99 -2.24 10.36
C THR A 79 11.33 -3.57 11.05
N ALA A 80 12.24 -4.37 10.49
CA ALA A 80 12.54 -5.72 10.97
C ALA A 80 13.15 -5.74 12.38
N SER A 81 13.92 -4.73 12.78
CA SER A 81 14.46 -4.62 14.14
C SER A 81 13.37 -4.46 15.21
N GLU A 82 12.24 -3.84 14.85
CA GLU A 82 11.13 -3.58 15.77
C GLU A 82 10.08 -4.70 15.73
N ARG A 83 9.82 -5.24 14.52
CA ARG A 83 8.72 -6.17 14.26
C ARG A 83 9.17 -7.62 14.10
N GLY A 84 10.48 -7.87 14.12
CA GLY A 84 11.10 -9.19 14.01
C GLY A 84 10.54 -10.01 12.84
N HIS A 85 10.22 -11.27 13.12
CA HIS A 85 9.75 -12.25 12.13
C HIS A 85 8.48 -11.81 11.37
N VAL A 86 7.61 -10.99 11.96
CA VAL A 86 6.40 -10.50 11.28
C VAL A 86 6.78 -9.61 10.09
N ALA A 87 7.78 -8.73 10.26
CA ALA A 87 8.26 -7.89 9.16
C ALA A 87 8.98 -8.72 8.09
N ILE A 88 9.76 -9.73 8.49
CA ILE A 88 10.45 -10.64 7.56
C ILE A 88 9.43 -11.36 6.66
N SER A 89 8.38 -11.97 7.22
CA SER A 89 7.37 -12.66 6.40
C SER A 89 6.59 -11.73 5.45
N GLN A 90 6.39 -10.46 5.83
CA GLN A 90 5.75 -9.49 4.93
C GLN A 90 6.70 -9.03 3.81
N ALA A 91 7.98 -8.84 4.12
CA ALA A 91 8.99 -8.53 3.11
C ALA A 91 9.17 -9.69 2.12
N GLU A 92 9.18 -10.93 2.60
CA GLU A 92 9.26 -12.14 1.77
C GLU A 92 8.14 -12.20 0.74
N LEU A 93 6.89 -12.00 1.19
CA LEU A 93 5.72 -11.98 0.31
C LEU A 93 5.83 -10.90 -0.80
N ALA A 94 6.33 -9.72 -0.46
CA ALA A 94 6.55 -8.65 -1.43
C ALA A 94 7.67 -9.00 -2.43
N ILE A 95 8.76 -9.61 -1.96
CA ILE A 95 9.88 -10.05 -2.80
C ILE A 95 9.44 -11.16 -3.77
N ASP A 96 8.61 -12.09 -3.32
CA ASP A 96 8.05 -13.15 -4.16
C ASP A 96 7.13 -12.58 -5.25
N ALA A 97 6.27 -11.63 -4.90
CA ALA A 97 5.42 -10.94 -5.86
C ALA A 97 6.26 -10.18 -6.91
N LEU A 98 7.30 -9.46 -6.46
CA LEU A 98 8.23 -8.77 -7.37
C LEU A 98 8.95 -9.76 -8.29
N GLY A 99 9.45 -10.86 -7.73
CA GLY A 99 10.07 -11.96 -8.48
C GLY A 99 9.15 -12.52 -9.55
N GLY A 100 7.90 -12.82 -9.17
CA GLY A 100 6.88 -13.31 -10.11
C GLY A 100 6.64 -12.38 -11.30
N ILE A 101 6.66 -11.06 -11.08
CA ILE A 101 6.51 -10.08 -12.18
C ILE A 101 7.79 -10.01 -13.02
N VAL A 102 8.94 -9.78 -12.38
CA VAL A 102 10.20 -9.48 -13.05
C VAL A 102 10.74 -10.68 -13.83
N GLU A 103 10.67 -11.87 -13.24
CA GLU A 103 11.19 -13.09 -13.85
C GLU A 103 10.25 -13.63 -14.94
N ALA A 104 8.94 -13.60 -14.72
CA ALA A 104 7.98 -14.11 -15.70
C ALA A 104 7.83 -13.18 -16.92
N LEU A 105 7.93 -11.86 -16.73
CA LEU A 105 7.82 -10.91 -17.83
C LEU A 105 9.16 -10.69 -18.54
N GLY A 106 10.28 -10.68 -17.81
CA GLY A 106 11.63 -10.58 -18.39
C GLY A 106 11.76 -9.40 -19.35
N ASP A 107 12.13 -9.68 -20.61
CA ASP A 107 12.32 -8.66 -21.64
C ASP A 107 11.01 -7.94 -22.05
N ARG A 108 9.83 -8.51 -21.74
CA ARG A 108 8.53 -7.87 -22.00
C ARG A 108 8.30 -6.60 -21.18
N LEU A 109 9.11 -6.37 -20.13
CA LEU A 109 9.14 -5.12 -19.36
C LEU A 109 9.83 -3.97 -20.11
N GLY A 110 10.42 -4.24 -21.28
CA GLY A 110 11.10 -3.23 -22.10
C GLY A 110 12.25 -2.57 -21.33
N ALA A 111 12.30 -1.24 -21.34
CA ALA A 111 13.36 -0.46 -20.70
C ALA A 111 13.46 -0.68 -19.18
N ALA A 112 12.38 -1.10 -18.52
CA ALA A 112 12.37 -1.35 -17.08
C ALA A 112 12.96 -2.72 -16.69
N SER A 113 13.17 -3.64 -17.65
CA SER A 113 13.61 -5.01 -17.38
C SER A 113 14.94 -5.08 -16.63
N VAL A 114 15.96 -4.36 -17.09
CA VAL A 114 17.30 -4.36 -16.45
C VAL A 114 17.25 -3.72 -15.05
N PRO A 115 16.74 -2.49 -14.87
CA PRO A 115 16.64 -1.87 -13.55
C PRO A 115 15.85 -2.71 -12.53
N LEU A 116 14.73 -3.31 -12.94
CA LEU A 116 13.90 -4.11 -12.04
C LEU A 116 14.57 -5.43 -11.64
N ARG A 117 15.33 -6.07 -12.54
CA ARG A 117 16.13 -7.25 -12.18
C ARG A 117 17.24 -6.91 -11.19
N GLU A 118 17.90 -5.77 -11.38
CA GLU A 118 18.93 -5.30 -10.45
C GLU A 118 18.33 -4.97 -9.08
N ALA A 119 17.19 -4.29 -9.04
CA ALA A 119 16.47 -3.99 -7.81
C ALA A 119 16.04 -5.28 -7.08
N LEU A 120 15.48 -6.26 -7.80
CA LEU A 120 15.12 -7.56 -7.24
C LEU A 120 16.33 -8.29 -6.64
N ALA A 121 17.48 -8.27 -7.32
CA ALA A 121 18.69 -8.88 -6.79
C ALA A 121 19.17 -8.18 -5.50
N GLN A 122 19.15 -6.84 -5.48
CA GLN A 122 19.55 -6.06 -4.32
C GLN A 122 18.65 -6.32 -3.11
N VAL A 123 17.33 -6.30 -3.27
CA VAL A 123 16.39 -6.52 -2.15
C VAL A 123 16.47 -7.95 -1.61
N ARG A 124 16.74 -8.95 -2.46
CA ARG A 124 16.97 -10.34 -2.01
C ARG A 124 18.22 -10.47 -1.15
N VAL A 125 19.32 -9.77 -1.49
CA VAL A 125 20.52 -9.75 -0.66
C VAL A 125 20.23 -9.08 0.69
N ALA A 126 19.54 -7.94 0.68
CA ALA A 126 19.15 -7.24 1.90
C ALA A 126 18.26 -8.11 2.80
N PHE A 127 17.29 -8.83 2.21
CA PHE A 127 16.41 -9.75 2.93
C PHE A 127 17.19 -10.83 3.68
N VAL A 128 18.11 -11.52 3.00
CA VAL A 128 18.90 -12.60 3.64
C VAL A 128 19.75 -12.06 4.79
N GLN A 129 20.35 -10.89 4.62
CA GLN A 129 21.15 -10.25 5.68
C GLN A 129 20.29 -9.92 6.91
N ILE A 130 19.18 -9.22 6.70
CA ILE A 130 18.31 -8.74 7.78
C ILE A 130 17.56 -9.91 8.44
N ALA A 131 17.12 -10.91 7.69
CA ALA A 131 16.50 -12.12 8.25
C ALA A 131 17.47 -12.85 9.19
N GLY A 132 18.74 -13.00 8.80
CA GLY A 132 19.78 -13.59 9.66
C GLY A 132 20.03 -12.79 10.93
N GLU A 133 19.98 -11.46 10.87
CA GLU A 133 20.09 -10.59 12.07
C GLU A 133 18.90 -10.78 13.03
N VAL A 134 17.68 -10.85 12.49
CA VAL A 134 16.45 -11.07 13.28
C VAL A 134 16.45 -12.46 13.96
N GLU A 135 16.91 -13.49 13.25
CA GLU A 135 17.07 -14.84 13.81
C GLU A 135 18.09 -14.86 14.94
N ALA A 136 19.25 -14.23 14.74
CA ALA A 136 20.31 -14.14 15.75
C ALA A 136 19.84 -13.38 17.01
N GLN A 137 19.11 -12.27 16.84
CA GLN A 137 18.53 -11.52 17.94
C GLN A 137 17.52 -12.35 18.73
N SER A 138 16.65 -13.06 18.03
CA SER A 138 15.63 -13.92 18.65
C SER A 138 16.25 -15.07 19.44
N ALA A 139 17.36 -15.64 18.96
CA ALA A 139 18.12 -16.67 19.67
C ALA A 139 18.79 -16.10 20.94
N ALA A 140 19.41 -14.93 20.86
CA ALA A 140 20.03 -14.28 22.02
C ALA A 140 19.01 -13.93 23.12
N ASP A 141 17.82 -13.49 22.75
CA ASP A 141 16.74 -13.18 23.70
C ASP A 141 16.21 -14.45 24.41
N ALA A 142 16.20 -15.59 23.71
CA ALA A 142 15.80 -16.88 24.26
C ALA A 142 16.83 -17.47 25.23
N GLU A 143 18.13 -17.26 24.98
CA GLU A 143 19.20 -17.71 25.89
C GLU A 143 19.29 -16.88 27.18
N ASN A 144 18.77 -15.65 27.16
CA ASN A 144 18.83 -14.70 28.27
C ASN A 144 17.52 -14.62 29.10
N SER A 145 16.53 -15.49 28.80
CA SER A 145 15.23 -15.62 29.49
C SER A 145 15.17 -16.86 30.37
#